data_AF-A0A819H012-F1
#
_entry.id   AF-A0A819H012-F1
#
_cell.length_a   1.000
_cell.length_b   1.000
_cell.length_c   1.000
_cell.angle_alpha   90.00
_cell.angle_beta   90.00
_cell.angle_gamma   90.00
#
_symmetry.space_group_name_H-M   'P 1'
#
loop_
_entity.id
_entity.type
_entity.pdbx_description
1 polymer ?
#
loop_
_entity_poly.entity_id
_entity_poly.type
_entity_poly.pdbx_seq_one_letter_code
_entity_poly.pdbx_strand_id
1 'polypeptide(L)'
;MMDGFNTTPRSSPYIRIDSYLYNGKITYYASSSCCDRFNPLFDGECKQICAPSGGFIGRGDGKCADFHESATQLENIWVVPRR
;
A
#
# COMPACT_ATOMS: atom_id res chain seq x y z
N MET A 1 5.42 -3.16 -40.82
CA MET A 1 6.17 -4.21 -40.08
C MET A 1 5.71 -4.13 -38.62
N MET A 2 4.94 -5.14 -38.22
CA MET A 2 4.77 -5.75 -36.88
C MET A 2 4.66 -4.85 -35.64
N ASP A 3 3.50 -4.99 -34.98
CA ASP A 3 3.08 -4.45 -33.70
C ASP A 3 4.06 -4.69 -32.55
N GLY A 4 4.30 -3.66 -31.74
CA GLY A 4 5.25 -3.66 -30.63
C GLY A 4 4.69 -3.07 -29.34
N PHE A 5 3.41 -3.29 -29.02
CA PHE A 5 2.92 -3.05 -27.67
C PHE A 5 3.41 -4.19 -26.78
N ASN A 6 4.62 -4.02 -26.24
CA ASN A 6 5.18 -4.90 -25.23
C ASN A 6 4.18 -4.94 -24.05
N THR A 7 3.50 -6.08 -23.88
CA THR A 7 2.53 -6.35 -22.81
C THR A 7 3.24 -6.55 -21.47
N THR A 8 4.11 -5.60 -21.12
CA THR A 8 4.68 -5.48 -19.79
C THR A 8 3.51 -5.43 -18.81
N PRO A 9 3.41 -6.32 -17.80
CA PRO A 9 2.32 -6.26 -16.83
C PRO A 9 2.26 -4.84 -16.28
N ARG A 10 1.09 -4.23 -16.38
CA ARG A 10 0.82 -2.86 -15.92
C ARG A 10 1.50 -2.67 -14.57
N SER A 11 2.54 -1.83 -14.53
CA SER A 11 3.30 -1.59 -13.30
C SER A 11 2.32 -1.13 -12.23
N SER A 12 2.09 -1.99 -11.24
CA SER A 12 1.26 -1.62 -10.10
C SER A 12 1.98 -0.49 -9.36
N PRO A 13 1.28 0.58 -8.95
CA PRO A 13 1.87 1.60 -8.10
C PRO A 13 2.32 1.03 -6.74
N TYR A 14 1.81 -0.14 -6.37
CA TYR A 14 2.13 -0.85 -5.13
C TYR A 14 2.89 -2.14 -5.42
N ILE A 15 3.84 -2.49 -4.54
CA ILE A 15 4.62 -3.73 -4.61
C ILE A 15 4.14 -4.79 -3.61
N ARG A 16 3.36 -4.37 -2.61
CA ARG A 16 2.88 -5.22 -1.52
C ARG A 16 1.58 -4.67 -0.96
N ILE A 17 0.64 -5.56 -0.64
CA ILE A 17 -0.56 -5.26 0.12
C ILE A 17 -0.60 -6.24 1.30
N ASP A 18 -0.70 -5.70 2.50
CA ASP A 18 -0.80 -6.45 3.76
C ASP A 18 -2.12 -6.08 4.45
N SER A 19 -2.78 -7.04 5.08
CA SER A 19 -3.95 -6.76 5.91
C SER A 19 -3.54 -6.54 7.36
N TYR A 20 -4.24 -5.62 8.01
CA TYR A 20 -4.01 -5.21 9.38
C TYR A 20 -5.32 -5.14 10.15
N LEU A 21 -5.28 -5.49 11.43
CA LEU A 21 -6.29 -5.11 12.39
C LEU A 21 -5.91 -3.74 12.98
N TYR A 22 -6.69 -2.72 12.66
CA TYR A 22 -6.49 -1.35 13.14
C TYR A 22 -7.81 -0.78 13.64
N ASN A 23 -7.83 -0.26 14.87
CA ASN A 23 -9.06 0.23 15.53
C ASN A 23 -10.23 -0.78 15.49
N GLY A 24 -9.92 -2.07 15.66
CA GLY A 24 -10.92 -3.16 15.63
C GLY A 24 -11.51 -3.47 14.26
N LYS A 25 -10.96 -2.89 13.17
CA LYS A 25 -11.41 -3.13 11.80
C LYS A 25 -10.28 -3.73 10.96
N ILE A 26 -10.65 -4.56 9.99
CA ILE A 26 -9.72 -5.03 8.97
C ILE A 26 -9.45 -3.88 8.01
N THR A 27 -8.18 -3.61 7.79
CA THR A 27 -7.66 -2.55 6.90
C THR A 27 -6.57 -3.13 6.01
N TYR A 28 -6.31 -2.48 4.89
CA TYR A 28 -5.35 -2.94 3.89
C TYR A 28 -4.30 -1.87 3.65
N TYR A 29 -3.07 -2.17 3.98
CA TYR A 29 -1.93 -1.27 3.83
C TYR A 29 -1.21 -1.58 2.51
N ALA A 30 -1.17 -0.60 1.62
CA ALA A 30 -0.53 -0.74 0.32
C ALA A 30 0.83 -0.04 0.31
N SER A 31 1.89 -0.83 0.17
CA SER A 31 3.27 -0.32 0.07
C SER A 31 3.59 0.05 -1.37
N SER A 32 3.90 1.33 -1.59
CA SER A 32 4.27 1.89 -2.88
C SER A 32 5.63 1.39 -3.36
N SER A 33 5.79 1.36 -4.68
CA SER A 33 7.04 0.99 -5.36
C SER A 33 8.15 2.06 -5.25
N CYS A 34 7.79 3.30 -4.92
CA CYS A 34 8.69 4.44 -4.90
C CYS A 34 8.60 5.21 -3.58
N CYS A 35 9.75 5.73 -3.11
CA CYS A 35 9.96 6.31 -1.79
C CYS A 35 9.16 7.60 -1.55
N ASP A 36 8.87 8.36 -2.60
CA ASP A 36 8.18 9.66 -2.57
C ASP A 36 6.65 9.53 -2.62
N ARG A 37 6.13 8.32 -2.80
CA ARG A 37 4.69 8.05 -2.83
C ARG A 37 4.20 7.69 -1.44
N PHE A 38 2.99 8.13 -1.12
CA PHE A 38 2.31 7.70 0.09
C PHE A 38 2.01 6.20 0.03
N ASN A 39 2.00 5.56 1.20
CA ASN A 39 1.55 4.19 1.39
C ASN A 39 0.14 4.23 1.99
N PRO A 40 -0.91 4.17 1.17
CA PRO A 40 -2.27 4.34 1.66
C PRO A 40 -2.76 3.14 2.46
N LEU A 41 -3.61 3.43 3.44
CA LEU A 41 -4.40 2.47 4.19
C LEU A 41 -5.85 2.54 3.70
N PHE A 42 -6.41 1.40 3.35
CA PHE A 42 -7.80 1.25 2.89
C PHE A 42 -8.65 0.51 3.92
N ASP A 43 -9.95 0.79 3.94
CA ASP A 43 -10.93 -0.03 4.66
C ASP A 43 -11.41 -1.23 3.81
N GLY A 44 -12.35 -2.01 4.37
CA GLY A 44 -12.99 -3.15 3.68
C GLY A 44 -13.83 -2.78 2.46
N GLU A 45 -14.10 -1.50 2.23
CA GLU A 45 -14.84 -0.98 1.07
C GLU A 45 -13.89 -0.37 0.03
N CYS A 46 -12.58 -0.64 0.14
CA CYS A 46 -11.53 -0.09 -0.72
C CYS A 46 -11.45 1.45 -0.68
N LYS A 47 -11.95 2.09 0.37
CA LYS A 47 -11.86 3.54 0.56
C LYS A 47 -10.58 3.87 1.31
N GLN A 48 -9.82 4.84 0.79
CA GLN A 48 -8.61 5.32 1.45
C GLN A 48 -8.98 6.06 2.74
N ILE A 49 -8.43 5.59 3.86
CA ILE A 49 -8.57 6.19 5.20
C ILE A 49 -7.53 7.29 5.38
N CYS A 50 -6.26 6.95 5.12
CA CYS A 50 -5.09 7.79 5.38
C CYS A 50 -3.85 7.20 4.69
N ALA A 51 -2.69 7.81 4.89
CA ALA A 51 -1.40 7.25 4.54
C ALA A 51 -0.47 7.30 5.76
N PRO A 52 -0.25 6.19 6.49
CA PRO A 52 0.59 6.21 7.68
C PRO A 52 2.10 6.36 7.40
N SER A 53 2.54 6.09 6.16
CA SER A 53 3.94 6.30 5.76
C SER A 53 4.09 6.65 4.27
N GLY A 54 5.35 6.79 3.84
CA GLY A 54 5.69 7.23 2.50
C GLY A 54 5.64 8.75 2.35
N GLY A 55 5.60 9.24 1.12
CA GLY A 55 5.77 10.67 0.84
C GLY A 55 7.23 11.12 0.96
N PHE A 56 7.51 12.37 0.57
CA PHE A 56 8.88 12.91 0.49
C PHE A 56 9.75 12.70 1.73
N ILE A 57 9.15 12.78 2.93
CA ILE A 57 9.84 12.62 4.21
C ILE A 57 9.58 11.26 4.89
N GLY A 58 8.82 10.37 4.25
CA GLY A 58 8.50 9.03 4.75
C GLY A 58 7.45 8.95 5.86
N ARG A 59 6.87 10.07 6.30
CA ARG A 59 5.95 10.15 7.45
C ARG A 59 4.46 10.05 7.08
N GLY A 60 4.14 9.81 5.81
CA GLY A 60 2.75 9.73 5.40
C GLY A 60 2.05 11.10 5.41
N ASP A 61 0.72 11.05 5.47
CA ASP A 61 -0.17 12.23 5.48
C ASP A 61 -0.49 12.77 6.88
N GLY A 62 0.05 12.12 7.92
CA GLY A 62 -0.13 12.52 9.33
C GLY A 62 -1.49 12.22 9.95
N LYS A 63 -2.42 11.57 9.22
CA LYS A 63 -3.78 11.28 9.74
C LYS A 63 -3.87 10.02 10.60
N CYS A 64 -2.95 9.07 10.39
CA CYS A 64 -2.88 7.81 11.13
C CYS A 64 -1.46 7.60 11.69
N ALA A 65 -1.02 8.54 12.53
CA ALA A 65 0.34 8.55 13.06
C ALA A 65 0.64 7.36 13.99
N ASP A 66 -0.38 6.83 14.67
CA ASP A 66 -0.29 5.70 15.58
C ASP A 66 -0.38 4.34 14.89
N PHE A 67 -0.65 4.29 13.58
CA PHE A 67 -0.89 3.04 12.85
C PHE A 67 0.23 2.01 13.05
N HIS A 68 1.49 2.43 12.98
CA HIS A 68 2.63 1.52 13.14
C HIS A 68 2.83 1.03 14.58
N GLU A 69 2.20 1.67 15.57
CA GLU A 69 2.25 1.30 16.99
C GLU A 69 1.04 0.47 17.41
N SER A 70 -0.14 0.77 16.85
CA SER A 70 -1.41 0.19 17.28
C SER A 70 -1.97 -0.88 16.35
N ALA A 71 -1.57 -0.91 15.07
CA ALA A 71 -2.08 -1.90 14.12
C ALA A 71 -1.33 -3.23 14.22
N THR A 72 -2.08 -4.33 14.19
CA THR A 72 -1.52 -5.69 14.17
C THR A 72 -1.60 -6.24 12.75
N GLN A 73 -0.45 -6.61 12.17
CA GLN A 73 -0.43 -7.27 10.86
C GLN A 73 -1.10 -8.65 10.97
N LEU A 74 -1.98 -8.96 10.02
CA LEU A 74 -2.68 -10.24 9.95
C LEU A 74 -2.05 -11.15 8.91
N GLU A 75 -2.06 -10.73 7.64
CA GLU A 75 -1.53 -11.53 6.54
C GLU A 75 -0.99 -10.66 5.40
N ASN A 76 -0.16 -11.28 4.55
CA ASN A 76 0.27 -10.68 3.30
C ASN A 76 -0.70 -11.10 2.19
N ILE A 77 -1.50 -10.15 1.69
CA ILE A 77 -2.54 -10.41 0.69
C ILE A 77 -1.93 -10.55 -0.69
N TRP A 78 -0.93 -9.72 -0.99
CA TRP A 78 -0.32 -9.68 -2.31
C TRP A 78 1.09 -9.10 -2.27
N VAL A 79 1.97 -9.66 -3.10
CA VAL A 79 3.34 -9.19 -3.35
C VAL A 79 3.64 -9.33 -4.83
N VAL A 80 4.27 -8.32 -5.42
CA VAL A 80 4.87 -8.46 -6.76
C VAL A 80 6.05 -9.44 -6.67
N PRO A 81 6.04 -10.55 -7.44
CA PRO A 81 7.15 -11.48 -7.46
C PRO A 81 8.45 -10.77 -7.82
N ARG A 82 9.53 -11.04 -7.08
CA ARG A 82 10.87 -10.61 -7.49
C ARG A 82 11.32 -11.48 -8.66
N ARG A 83 11.74 -10.86 -9.75
CA ARG A 83 12.24 -11.53 -10.95
C ARG A 83 13.68 -12.01 -10.76
#